data_AF-A0AAE0X6Q2-F1
#
_entry.id   AF-A0AAE0X6Q2-F1
#
_cell.length_a   1.000
_cell.length_b   1.000
_cell.length_c   1.000
_cell.angle_alpha   90.00
_cell.angle_beta   90.00
_cell.angle_gamma   90.00
#
_symmetry.space_group_name_H-M   'P 1'
#
loop_
_entity.id
_entity.type
_entity.pdbx_description
1 polymer ?
#
loop_
_entity_poly.entity_id
_entity_poly.type
_entity_poly.pdbx_seq_one_letter_code
_entity_poly.pdbx_strand_id
1 'polypeptide(L)'
;MAGETTYKLDFVVVCITAAITAVVRHHGRKYFERTMPEWAKLKGDIQSRLAVEVAVIPSRVVLSYLTLPLMLRGFAPMESWTADDTARSLLSCAILTGAYIIDLSVTRNDKGSTLHHCMGPALLLWIRLSFSSFTSSDALLCRLLMQFVFFGATISGATTTSLIFLYQFRKSWFPSSASNAYLYFTLLMPLLVFSTAASTFYCSAYLHAWCGELHAYFGHWGYLALAWVVVECGMQWRWLYWFYKFEEWYRGGIEKDTDISPEARAHITRIAAGAWWMPRWRFAAIKTLVVVWVATVALFVWRLGDVKVLGRKAALMAVERLEFE
;
A
#
# COMPACT_ATOMS: atom_id res chain seq x y z
N MET A 1 -32.11 -0.12 16.92
CA MET A 1 -31.21 -0.26 18.08
C MET A 1 -29.89 -1.00 17.78
N ALA A 2 -29.81 -1.95 16.83
CA ALA A 2 -28.53 -2.62 16.48
C ALA A 2 -27.54 -1.76 15.67
N GLY A 3 -28.00 -0.71 14.98
CA GLY A 3 -27.14 0.21 14.22
C GLY A 3 -26.28 1.13 15.10
N GLU A 4 -26.83 1.67 16.20
CA GLU A 4 -26.11 2.61 17.08
C GLU A 4 -24.94 1.98 17.86
N THR A 5 -24.99 0.67 18.12
CA THR A 5 -23.94 -0.02 18.89
C THR A 5 -22.69 -0.32 18.06
N THR A 6 -22.81 -0.46 16.74
CA THR A 6 -21.67 -0.84 15.89
C THR A 6 -20.78 0.34 15.49
N TYR A 7 -21.33 1.54 15.26
CA TYR A 7 -20.50 2.74 15.04
C TYR A 7 -19.69 3.13 16.28
N LYS A 8 -20.26 2.91 17.48
CA LYS A 8 -19.57 3.14 18.75
C LYS A 8 -18.35 2.22 18.88
N LEU A 9 -18.48 0.96 18.47
CA LEU A 9 -17.35 0.02 18.51
C LEU A 9 -16.23 0.45 17.57
N ASP A 10 -16.53 0.82 16.32
CA ASP A 10 -15.52 1.29 15.37
C ASP A 10 -14.81 2.53 15.90
N PHE A 11 -15.56 3.50 16.44
CA PHE A 11 -14.99 4.70 17.02
C PHE A 11 -14.04 4.38 18.18
N VAL A 12 -14.45 3.48 19.08
CA VAL A 12 -13.60 3.01 20.19
C VAL A 12 -12.32 2.35 19.66
N VAL A 13 -12.42 1.48 18.66
CA VAL A 13 -11.24 0.85 18.03
C VAL A 13 -10.32 1.89 17.39
N VAL A 14 -10.88 2.86 16.67
CA VAL A 14 -10.13 3.97 16.06
C VAL A 14 -9.38 4.75 17.14
N CYS A 15 -10.05 5.15 18.22
CA CYS A 15 -9.45 5.90 19.32
C CYS A 15 -8.35 5.10 20.03
N ILE A 16 -8.60 3.82 20.35
CA ILE A 16 -7.60 2.95 21.00
C ILE A 16 -6.39 2.78 20.09
N THR A 17 -6.61 2.52 18.80
CA THR A 17 -5.52 2.34 17.84
C THR A 17 -4.71 3.62 17.69
N ALA A 18 -5.37 4.78 17.56
CA ALA A 18 -4.70 6.07 17.50
C ALA A 18 -3.88 6.36 18.78
N ALA A 19 -4.42 6.03 19.96
CA ALA A 19 -3.71 6.19 21.23
C ALA A 19 -2.47 5.29 21.30
N ILE A 20 -2.60 4.00 20.94
CA ILE A 20 -1.47 3.06 20.88
C ILE A 20 -0.42 3.56 19.89
N THR A 21 -0.82 3.94 18.68
CA THR A 21 0.10 4.49 17.67
C THR A 21 0.79 5.74 18.19
N ALA A 22 0.10 6.67 18.85
CA ALA A 22 0.71 7.86 19.44
C ALA A 22 1.74 7.52 20.54
N VAL A 23 1.42 6.55 21.42
CA VAL A 23 2.34 6.07 22.47
C VAL A 23 3.57 5.44 21.84
N VAL A 24 3.40 4.50 20.90
CA VAL A 24 4.53 3.83 20.23
C VAL A 24 5.37 4.84 19.46
N ARG A 25 4.76 5.83 18.78
CA ARG A 25 5.48 6.92 18.11
C ARG A 25 6.37 7.68 19.07
N HIS A 26 5.84 8.07 20.23
CA HIS A 26 6.58 8.82 21.24
C HIS A 26 7.75 8.02 21.80
N HIS A 27 7.51 6.77 22.18
CA HIS A 27 8.56 5.90 22.71
C HIS A 27 9.61 5.53 21.66
N GLY A 28 9.19 5.24 20.43
CA GLY A 28 10.08 4.97 19.29
C GLY A 28 10.98 6.17 18.99
N ARG A 29 10.41 7.38 18.95
CA ARG A 29 11.19 8.63 18.78
C ARG A 29 12.25 8.77 19.88
N LYS A 30 11.86 8.66 21.15
CA LYS A 30 12.81 8.77 22.28
C LYS A 30 13.89 7.70 22.22
N TYR A 31 13.54 6.49 21.78
CA TYR A 31 14.51 5.42 21.58
C TYR A 31 15.54 5.82 20.51
N PHE A 32 15.11 6.30 19.34
CA PHE A 32 16.04 6.72 18.29
C PHE A 32 16.90 7.93 18.70
N GLU A 33 16.32 8.91 19.40
CA GLU A 33 17.08 10.05 19.94
C GLU A 33 18.21 9.62 20.89
N ARG A 34 18.01 8.54 21.65
CA ARG A 34 19.00 8.01 22.60
C ARG A 34 20.03 7.08 21.96
N THR A 35 19.63 6.34 20.93
CA THR A 35 20.40 5.19 20.43
C THR A 35 21.00 5.38 19.04
N MET A 36 20.52 6.36 18.26
CA MET A 36 20.95 6.57 16.88
C MET A 36 21.66 7.93 16.74
N PRO A 37 23.01 7.97 16.68
CA PRO A 37 23.77 9.21 16.53
C PRO A 37 23.42 10.03 15.27
N GLU A 38 22.92 9.37 14.21
CA GLU A 38 22.48 10.03 12.98
C GLU A 38 21.14 10.74 13.14
N TRP A 39 20.35 10.39 14.16
CA TRP A 39 18.99 10.92 14.34
C TRP A 39 18.97 12.44 14.35
N ALA A 40 19.85 13.07 15.14
CA ALA A 40 19.94 14.53 15.26
C ALA A 40 20.33 15.24 13.94
N LYS A 41 20.90 14.51 12.97
CA LYS A 41 21.30 15.03 11.66
C LYS A 41 20.18 14.96 10.63
N LEU A 42 19.12 14.19 10.91
CA LEU A 42 17.96 14.08 10.04
C LEU A 42 17.10 15.36 10.14
N LYS A 43 16.50 15.76 9.02
CA LYS A 43 15.50 16.83 9.02
C LYS A 43 14.28 16.43 9.88
N GLY A 44 13.63 17.41 10.51
CA GLY A 44 12.52 17.15 11.43
C GLY A 44 11.32 16.44 10.80
N ASP A 45 11.04 16.66 9.52
CA ASP A 45 10.03 15.95 8.74
C ASP A 45 10.38 14.46 8.57
N ILE A 46 11.65 14.15 8.30
CA ILE A 46 12.15 12.77 8.20
C ILE A 46 12.08 12.07 9.56
N GLN A 47 12.51 12.71 10.64
CA GLN A 47 12.41 12.18 12.00
C GLN A 47 10.96 11.84 12.36
N SER A 48 10.04 12.78 12.10
CA SER A 48 8.61 12.60 12.38
C SER A 48 8.03 11.43 11.60
N ARG A 49 8.39 11.30 10.31
CA ARG A 49 7.96 10.18 9.47
C ARG A 49 8.48 8.84 9.98
N LEU A 50 9.78 8.73 10.28
CA LEU A 50 10.37 7.48 10.78
C LEU A 50 9.75 7.04 12.09
N ALA A 51 9.48 7.97 13.00
CA ALA A 51 8.80 7.67 14.26
C ALA A 51 7.39 7.09 14.02
N VAL A 52 6.66 7.60 13.02
CA VAL A 52 5.35 7.07 12.65
C VAL A 52 5.44 5.71 11.97
N GLU A 53 6.39 5.50 11.07
CA GLU A 53 6.57 4.21 10.37
C GLU A 53 6.78 3.06 11.36
N VAL A 54 7.42 3.32 12.51
CA VAL A 54 7.55 2.37 13.63
C VAL A 54 6.25 2.25 14.43
N ALA A 55 5.58 3.37 14.66
CA ALA A 55 4.32 3.43 15.39
C ALA A 55 3.19 2.60 14.79
N VAL A 56 3.20 2.42 13.46
CA VAL A 56 2.18 1.66 12.73
C VAL A 56 2.49 0.16 12.65
N ILE A 57 3.68 -0.30 13.08
CA ILE A 57 4.06 -1.73 13.03
C ILE A 57 3.05 -2.63 13.76
N PRO A 58 2.61 -2.33 15.00
CA PRO A 58 1.63 -3.17 15.69
C PRO A 58 0.32 -3.32 14.90
N SER A 59 -0.18 -2.21 14.35
CA SER A 59 -1.37 -2.22 13.51
C SER A 59 -1.16 -3.09 12.27
N ARG A 60 -0.02 -3.00 11.59
CA ARG A 60 0.28 -3.82 10.41
C ARG A 60 0.27 -5.32 10.72
N VAL A 61 0.84 -5.73 11.86
CA VAL A 61 0.83 -7.13 12.30
C VAL A 61 -0.61 -7.62 12.48
N VAL A 62 -1.43 -6.88 13.22
CA VAL A 62 -2.83 -7.24 13.46
C VAL A 62 -3.61 -7.27 12.15
N LEU A 63 -3.42 -6.28 11.28
CA LEU A 63 -4.05 -6.21 9.96
C LEU A 63 -3.68 -7.42 9.10
N SER A 64 -2.44 -7.92 9.14
CA SER A 64 -2.06 -9.11 8.38
C SER A 64 -2.88 -10.32 8.82
N TYR A 65 -3.10 -10.51 10.13
CA TYR A 65 -3.91 -11.60 10.66
C TYR A 65 -5.40 -11.47 10.30
N LEU A 66 -5.93 -10.25 10.30
CA LEU A 66 -7.35 -10.02 10.00
C LEU A 66 -7.66 -10.13 8.51
N THR A 67 -6.76 -9.66 7.65
CA THR A 67 -7.00 -9.55 6.21
C THR A 67 -6.55 -10.76 5.40
N LEU A 68 -5.57 -11.55 5.87
CA LEU A 68 -5.12 -12.76 5.18
C LEU A 68 -6.24 -13.77 4.90
N PRO A 69 -7.13 -14.12 5.86
CA PRO A 69 -8.20 -15.08 5.59
C PRO A 69 -9.18 -14.60 4.51
N LEU A 70 -9.50 -13.29 4.52
CA LEU A 70 -10.37 -12.65 3.54
C LEU A 70 -9.74 -12.69 2.14
N MET A 71 -8.42 -12.49 2.09
CA MET A 71 -7.63 -12.56 0.87
C MET A 71 -7.57 -13.96 0.27
N LEU A 72 -7.34 -14.98 1.10
CA LEU A 72 -7.32 -16.37 0.64
C LEU A 72 -8.69 -16.82 0.11
N ARG A 73 -9.78 -16.18 0.55
CA ARG A 73 -11.16 -16.47 0.13
C ARG A 73 -11.72 -15.49 -0.90
N GLY A 74 -10.93 -14.58 -1.47
CA GLY A 74 -11.49 -13.54 -2.33
C GLY A 74 -12.16 -14.06 -3.61
N PHE A 75 -11.77 -15.24 -4.08
CA PHE A 75 -12.38 -15.90 -5.25
C PHE A 75 -13.47 -16.92 -4.89
N ALA A 76 -13.86 -17.02 -3.61
CA ALA A 76 -15.02 -17.82 -3.24
C ALA A 76 -16.33 -17.16 -3.71
N PRO A 77 -17.42 -17.90 -3.93
CA PRO A 77 -18.73 -17.33 -4.25
C PRO A 77 -19.15 -16.27 -3.22
N MET A 78 -19.94 -15.27 -3.62
CA MET A 78 -20.38 -14.18 -2.74
C MET A 78 -21.21 -14.69 -1.56
N GLU A 79 -21.98 -15.76 -1.79
CA GLU A 79 -22.86 -16.43 -0.83
C GLU A 79 -22.07 -17.08 0.33
N SER A 80 -20.76 -17.29 0.14
CA SER A 80 -19.87 -17.79 1.21
C SER A 80 -19.45 -16.71 2.20
N TRP A 81 -19.83 -15.45 1.97
CA TRP A 81 -19.51 -14.35 2.87
C TRP A 81 -20.25 -14.47 4.20
N THR A 82 -19.52 -14.34 5.29
CA THR A 82 -20.06 -14.53 6.64
C THR A 82 -20.12 -13.23 7.44
N ALA A 83 -20.84 -13.27 8.56
CA ALA A 83 -20.81 -12.20 9.55
C ALA A 83 -19.40 -12.00 10.16
N ASP A 84 -18.60 -13.08 10.29
CA ASP A 84 -17.20 -12.99 10.75
C ASP A 84 -16.33 -12.24 9.73
N ASP A 85 -16.50 -12.52 8.43
CA ASP A 85 -15.77 -11.82 7.37
C ASP A 85 -16.09 -10.31 7.36
N THR A 86 -17.35 -9.99 7.60
CA THR A 86 -17.83 -8.61 7.78
C THR A 86 -17.16 -7.94 8.98
N ALA A 87 -17.18 -8.60 10.15
CA ALA A 87 -16.57 -8.07 11.36
C ALA A 87 -15.06 -7.85 11.20
N ARG A 88 -14.35 -8.79 10.56
CA ARG A 88 -12.91 -8.66 10.25
C ARG A 88 -12.63 -7.48 9.32
N SER A 89 -13.47 -7.27 8.30
CA SER A 89 -13.31 -6.17 7.34
C SER A 89 -13.47 -4.81 8.02
N LEU A 90 -14.54 -4.66 8.82
CA LEU A 90 -14.81 -3.46 9.61
C LEU A 90 -13.70 -3.19 10.62
N LEU A 91 -13.28 -4.21 11.37
CA LEU A 91 -12.21 -4.10 12.35
C LEU A 91 -10.89 -3.70 11.69
N SER A 92 -10.57 -4.27 10.52
CA SER A 92 -9.38 -3.92 9.75
C SER A 92 -9.40 -2.45 9.31
N CYS A 93 -10.54 -1.97 8.80
CA CYS A 93 -10.67 -0.57 8.42
C CYS A 93 -10.60 0.39 9.62
N ALA A 94 -11.18 0.03 10.77
CA ALA A 94 -11.10 0.83 11.99
C ALA A 94 -9.66 0.92 12.53
N ILE A 95 -8.94 -0.19 12.56
CA ILE A 95 -7.51 -0.22 12.95
C ILE A 95 -6.67 0.61 11.98
N LEU A 96 -6.86 0.42 10.67
CA LEU A 96 -6.12 1.18 9.65
C LEU A 96 -6.39 2.67 9.79
N THR A 97 -7.64 3.06 10.02
CA THR A 97 -8.06 4.46 10.24
C THR A 97 -7.35 5.06 11.45
N GLY A 98 -7.40 4.41 12.61
CA GLY A 98 -6.75 4.92 13.82
C GLY A 98 -5.23 5.09 13.65
N ALA A 99 -4.58 4.14 12.99
CA ALA A 99 -3.15 4.23 12.68
C ALA A 99 -2.84 5.39 11.70
N TYR A 100 -3.63 5.52 10.63
CA TYR A 100 -3.39 6.51 9.58
C TYR A 100 -3.77 7.93 9.98
N ILE A 101 -4.69 8.15 10.92
CA ILE A 101 -4.95 9.51 11.46
C ILE A 101 -3.69 10.07 12.12
N ILE A 102 -2.95 9.25 12.88
CA ILE A 102 -1.67 9.68 13.45
C ILE A 102 -0.64 9.92 12.35
N ASP A 103 -0.65 9.11 11.31
CA ASP A 103 0.26 9.29 10.18
C ASP A 103 -0.01 10.57 9.38
N LEU A 104 -1.27 10.91 9.17
CA LEU A 104 -1.71 12.14 8.53
C LEU A 104 -1.34 13.41 9.35
N SER A 105 -0.99 13.26 10.63
CA SER A 105 -0.46 14.36 11.44
C SER A 105 0.98 14.76 11.10
N VAL A 106 1.66 13.99 10.23
CA VAL A 106 3.04 14.25 9.81
C VAL A 106 3.07 15.01 8.48
N THR A 107 3.93 16.02 8.40
CA THR A 107 4.18 16.77 7.17
C THR A 107 4.70 15.84 6.08
N ARG A 108 3.95 15.69 4.99
CA ARG A 108 4.35 14.98 3.77
C ARG A 108 4.43 15.97 2.62
N ASN A 109 5.59 16.04 1.97
CA ASN A 109 5.79 16.89 0.78
C ASN A 109 5.18 16.29 -0.50
N ASP A 110 4.69 15.04 -0.44
CA ASP A 110 4.14 14.32 -1.57
C ASP A 110 2.62 14.13 -1.43
N LYS A 111 1.86 14.83 -2.28
CA LYS A 111 0.39 14.79 -2.31
C LYS A 111 -0.16 13.39 -2.57
N GLY A 112 0.54 12.58 -3.39
CA GLY A 112 0.13 11.19 -3.67
C GLY A 112 0.20 10.32 -2.41
N SER A 113 1.24 10.52 -1.61
CA SER A 113 1.35 9.88 -0.31
C SER A 113 0.28 10.36 0.67
N THR A 114 -0.07 11.64 0.72
CA THR A 114 -1.18 12.11 1.57
C THR A 114 -2.50 11.42 1.19
N LEU A 115 -2.79 11.35 -0.11
CA LEU A 115 -4.00 10.70 -0.62
C LEU A 115 -4.06 9.21 -0.26
N HIS A 116 -2.94 8.49 -0.38
CA HIS A 116 -2.84 7.09 0.05
C HIS A 116 -3.11 6.88 1.54
N HIS A 117 -2.79 7.84 2.43
CA HIS A 117 -3.04 7.68 3.87
C HIS A 117 -4.43 8.19 4.29
N CYS A 118 -5.09 9.03 3.47
CA CYS A 118 -6.53 9.31 3.61
C CYS A 118 -7.40 8.06 3.33
N MET A 119 -6.82 7.03 2.72
CA MET A 119 -7.45 5.73 2.48
C MET A 119 -8.08 5.13 3.72
N GLY A 120 -7.38 5.07 4.85
CA GLY A 120 -7.89 4.42 6.07
C GLY A 120 -9.28 4.96 6.46
N PRO A 121 -9.39 6.26 6.78
CA PRO A 121 -10.66 6.92 7.07
C PRO A 121 -11.70 6.81 5.94
N ALA A 122 -11.27 6.97 4.68
CA ALA A 122 -12.17 6.91 3.53
C ALA A 122 -12.78 5.51 3.35
N LEU A 123 -12.00 4.45 3.56
CA LEU A 123 -12.46 3.07 3.46
C LEU A 123 -13.42 2.70 4.58
N LEU A 124 -13.14 3.12 5.82
CA LEU A 124 -14.06 2.88 6.93
C LEU A 124 -15.40 3.58 6.68
N LEU A 125 -15.36 4.84 6.25
CA LEU A 125 -16.55 5.60 5.91
C LEU A 125 -17.31 4.95 4.74
N TRP A 126 -16.60 4.52 3.69
CA TRP A 126 -17.19 3.84 2.54
C TRP A 126 -17.94 2.59 2.96
N ILE A 127 -17.27 1.67 3.67
CA ILE A 127 -17.88 0.41 4.14
C ILE A 127 -19.12 0.72 4.99
N ARG A 128 -19.06 1.76 5.82
CA ARG A 128 -20.19 2.14 6.68
C ARG A 128 -21.34 2.84 5.96
N LEU A 129 -21.08 3.61 4.91
CA LEU A 129 -22.11 4.29 4.12
C LEU A 129 -22.78 3.35 3.11
N SER A 130 -22.04 2.38 2.58
CA SER A 130 -22.56 1.45 1.58
C SER A 130 -23.37 0.30 2.18
N PHE A 131 -23.13 -0.10 3.44
CA PHE A 131 -23.58 -1.41 3.94
C PHE A 131 -24.58 -1.35 5.12
N SER A 132 -25.63 -0.53 5.00
CA SER A 132 -26.69 -0.45 6.00
C SER A 132 -27.48 -1.76 6.19
N SER A 133 -27.32 -2.75 5.30
CA SER A 133 -27.96 -4.08 5.41
C SER A 133 -27.10 -5.31 5.02
N PHE A 134 -25.79 -5.16 4.72
CA PHE A 134 -24.85 -6.21 4.27
C PHE A 134 -25.44 -7.28 3.32
N THR A 135 -25.38 -7.00 2.03
CA THR A 135 -25.74 -7.89 0.91
C THR A 135 -24.55 -8.72 0.41
N SER A 136 -24.80 -9.71 -0.45
CA SER A 136 -23.76 -10.54 -1.07
C SER A 136 -22.79 -9.74 -1.96
N SER A 137 -23.23 -8.66 -2.61
CA SER A 137 -22.37 -7.79 -3.42
C SER A 137 -21.40 -6.94 -2.60
N ASP A 138 -21.73 -6.68 -1.33
CA ASP A 138 -20.87 -5.94 -0.39
C ASP A 138 -19.60 -6.74 -0.05
N ALA A 139 -19.73 -8.07 -0.08
CA ALA A 139 -18.62 -9.00 0.05
C ALA A 139 -17.55 -8.76 -1.02
N LEU A 140 -17.97 -8.46 -2.25
CA LEU A 140 -17.04 -8.27 -3.36
C LEU A 140 -16.16 -7.04 -3.16
N LEU A 141 -16.79 -5.92 -2.79
CA LEU A 141 -16.06 -4.71 -2.52
C LEU A 141 -15.19 -4.86 -1.25
N CYS A 142 -15.71 -5.47 -0.18
CA CYS A 142 -14.92 -5.72 1.03
C CYS A 142 -13.65 -6.54 0.72
N ARG A 143 -13.75 -7.61 -0.07
CA ARG A 143 -12.61 -8.43 -0.49
C ARG A 143 -11.59 -7.62 -1.29
N LEU A 144 -12.04 -6.83 -2.26
CA LEU A 144 -11.18 -5.93 -3.04
C LEU A 144 -10.46 -4.92 -2.13
N LEU A 145 -11.13 -4.37 -1.12
CA LEU A 145 -10.54 -3.43 -0.18
C LEU A 145 -9.52 -4.11 0.75
N MET A 146 -9.85 -5.27 1.29
CA MET A 146 -8.98 -6.03 2.20
C MET A 146 -7.70 -6.50 1.52
N GLN A 147 -7.73 -6.67 0.20
CA GLN A 147 -6.53 -6.84 -0.61
C GLN A 147 -5.55 -5.68 -0.51
N PHE A 148 -6.04 -4.46 -0.69
CA PHE A 148 -5.17 -3.29 -0.61
C PHE A 148 -4.60 -3.12 0.79
N VAL A 149 -5.40 -3.41 1.82
CA VAL A 149 -4.91 -3.43 3.19
C VAL A 149 -3.81 -4.50 3.36
N PHE A 150 -4.06 -5.73 2.93
CA PHE A 150 -3.10 -6.83 3.07
C PHE A 150 -1.80 -6.56 2.32
N PHE A 151 -1.84 -6.40 0.99
CA PHE A 151 -0.62 -6.23 0.20
C PHE A 151 0.03 -4.86 0.38
N GLY A 152 -0.77 -3.79 0.40
CA GLY A 152 -0.31 -2.41 0.45
C GLY A 152 0.09 -2.00 1.86
N ALA A 153 -0.87 -1.95 2.78
CA ALA A 153 -0.63 -1.42 4.12
C ALA A 153 0.21 -2.37 5.00
N THR A 154 0.08 -3.70 4.83
CA THR A 154 0.83 -4.66 5.65
C THR A 154 2.16 -5.07 5.01
N ILE A 155 2.18 -5.97 4.02
CA ILE A 155 3.43 -6.55 3.49
C ILE A 155 4.32 -5.49 2.86
N SER A 156 3.79 -4.73 1.88
CA SER A 156 4.56 -3.69 1.19
C SER A 156 4.91 -2.54 2.14
N GLY A 157 3.99 -2.12 3.01
CA GLY A 157 4.22 -1.11 4.03
C GLY A 157 5.35 -1.49 4.98
N ALA A 158 5.31 -2.69 5.58
CA ALA A 158 6.35 -3.20 6.47
C ALA A 158 7.71 -3.32 5.76
N THR A 159 7.72 -3.84 4.54
CA THR A 159 8.95 -3.97 3.75
C THR A 159 9.54 -2.60 3.42
N THR A 160 8.70 -1.65 3.02
CA THR A 160 9.08 -0.25 2.73
C THR A 160 9.68 0.42 3.95
N THR A 161 9.05 0.28 5.13
CA THR A 161 9.60 0.80 6.40
C THR A 161 10.96 0.19 6.69
N SER A 162 11.10 -1.13 6.61
CA SER A 162 12.38 -1.81 6.87
C SER A 162 13.48 -1.33 5.93
N LEU A 163 13.20 -1.18 4.64
CA LEU A 163 14.15 -0.65 3.66
C LEU A 163 14.57 0.80 3.96
N ILE A 164 13.62 1.66 4.34
CA ILE A 164 13.90 3.05 4.75
C ILE A 164 14.77 3.07 6.02
N PHE A 165 14.46 2.24 7.01
CA PHE A 165 15.21 2.17 8.27
C PHE A 165 16.64 1.66 8.06
N LEU A 166 16.79 0.58 7.30
CA LEU A 166 18.11 0.08 6.90
C LEU A 166 18.89 1.16 6.20
N TYR A 167 18.28 1.94 5.31
CA TYR A 167 18.97 3.04 4.66
C TYR A 167 19.46 4.11 5.65
N GLN A 168 18.55 4.63 6.47
CA GLN A 168 18.82 5.80 7.32
C GLN A 168 19.77 5.46 8.48
N PHE A 169 19.66 4.26 9.05
CA PHE A 169 20.40 3.86 10.25
C PHE A 169 21.42 2.75 10.01
N ARG A 170 21.82 2.49 8.76
CA ARG A 170 22.81 1.43 8.46
C ARG A 170 24.10 1.54 9.26
N LYS A 171 24.61 2.75 9.50
CA LYS A 171 25.90 2.93 10.21
C LYS A 171 25.73 2.65 11.69
N SER A 172 24.60 3.02 12.28
CA SER A 172 24.21 2.61 13.63
C SER A 172 23.94 1.10 13.79
N TRP A 173 23.21 0.48 12.87
CA TRP A 173 22.78 -0.92 12.99
C TRP A 173 23.84 -1.91 12.51
N PHE A 174 24.70 -1.49 11.59
CA PHE A 174 25.82 -2.28 11.07
C PHE A 174 27.13 -1.48 11.13
N PRO A 175 27.61 -1.10 12.33
CA PRO A 175 28.79 -0.23 12.49
C PRO A 175 30.04 -0.77 11.82
N SER A 176 30.16 -2.09 11.75
CA SER A 176 31.34 -2.79 11.24
C SER A 176 31.05 -3.58 9.95
N SER A 177 29.85 -3.46 9.37
CA SER A 177 29.47 -4.30 8.22
C SER A 177 28.46 -3.63 7.29
N ALA A 178 28.95 -2.67 6.50
CA ALA A 178 28.21 -2.14 5.34
C ALA A 178 27.75 -3.26 4.39
N SER A 179 28.50 -4.37 4.36
CA SER A 179 28.18 -5.57 3.60
C SER A 179 26.92 -6.29 4.09
N ASN A 180 26.68 -6.37 5.41
CA ASN A 180 25.45 -6.92 5.97
C ASN A 180 24.25 -6.00 5.72
N ALA A 181 24.41 -4.68 5.85
CA ALA A 181 23.35 -3.74 5.50
C ALA A 181 22.90 -3.91 4.04
N TYR A 182 23.86 -4.07 3.11
CA TYR A 182 23.57 -4.37 1.71
C TYR A 182 22.90 -5.74 1.50
N LEU A 183 23.31 -6.77 2.25
CA LEU A 183 22.67 -8.09 2.23
C LEU A 183 21.18 -7.98 2.60
N TYR A 184 20.85 -7.36 3.75
CA TYR A 184 19.45 -7.23 4.18
C TYR A 184 18.63 -6.38 3.22
N PHE A 185 19.20 -5.30 2.69
CA PHE A 185 18.54 -4.50 1.66
C PHE A 185 18.24 -5.35 0.42
N THR A 186 19.22 -6.13 -0.05
CA THR A 186 19.09 -7.05 -1.18
C THR A 186 18.06 -8.16 -0.92
N LEU A 187 17.92 -8.64 0.32
CA LEU A 187 16.94 -9.68 0.67
C LEU A 187 15.50 -9.16 0.78
N LEU A 188 15.30 -7.91 1.20
CA LEU A 188 13.97 -7.30 1.35
C LEU A 188 13.38 -6.82 0.02
N MET A 189 14.20 -6.46 -0.95
CA MET A 189 13.74 -5.98 -2.24
C MET A 189 12.91 -7.01 -3.04
N PRO A 190 13.28 -8.30 -3.13
CA PRO A 190 12.43 -9.33 -3.73
C PRO A 190 11.06 -9.41 -3.06
N LEU A 191 10.99 -9.28 -1.73
CA LEU A 191 9.71 -9.30 -1.01
C LEU A 191 8.81 -8.16 -1.48
N LEU A 192 9.35 -6.95 -1.64
CA LEU A 192 8.60 -5.80 -2.17
C LEU A 192 8.14 -6.04 -3.61
N VAL A 193 9.01 -6.62 -4.47
CA VAL A 193 8.68 -6.95 -5.86
C VAL A 193 7.57 -7.97 -5.94
N PHE A 194 7.71 -9.10 -5.25
CA PHE A 194 6.73 -10.17 -5.25
C PHE A 194 5.42 -9.71 -4.65
N SER A 195 5.44 -8.92 -3.57
CA SER A 195 4.24 -8.34 -2.98
C SER A 195 3.52 -7.41 -3.98
N THR A 196 4.25 -6.51 -4.64
CA THR A 196 3.68 -5.58 -5.64
C THR A 196 3.11 -6.32 -6.84
N ALA A 197 3.83 -7.32 -7.35
CA ALA A 197 3.38 -8.14 -8.46
C ALA A 197 2.15 -8.98 -8.07
N ALA A 198 2.19 -9.68 -6.94
CA ALA A 198 1.08 -10.49 -6.43
C ALA A 198 -0.16 -9.64 -6.19
N SER A 199 -0.01 -8.45 -5.59
CA SER A 199 -1.08 -7.46 -5.44
C SER A 199 -1.70 -7.10 -6.79
N THR A 200 -0.87 -6.78 -7.79
CA THR A 200 -1.34 -6.41 -9.12
C THR A 200 -2.06 -7.57 -9.82
N PHE A 201 -1.48 -8.77 -9.81
CA PHE A 201 -2.09 -9.96 -10.41
C PHE A 201 -3.40 -10.33 -9.75
N TYR A 202 -3.42 -10.38 -8.41
CA TYR A 202 -4.62 -10.67 -7.65
C TYR A 202 -5.71 -9.65 -8.01
N CYS A 203 -5.38 -8.36 -8.04
CA CYS A 203 -6.37 -7.32 -8.35
C CYS A 203 -6.96 -7.48 -9.74
N SER A 204 -6.10 -7.71 -10.74
CA SER A 204 -6.54 -7.93 -12.13
C SER A 204 -7.41 -9.17 -12.26
N ALA A 205 -7.02 -10.27 -11.62
CA ALA A 205 -7.80 -11.51 -11.62
C ALA A 205 -9.13 -11.32 -10.89
N TYR A 206 -9.14 -10.59 -9.77
CA TYR A 206 -10.33 -10.28 -9.00
C TYR A 206 -11.33 -9.47 -9.81
N LEU A 207 -10.86 -8.39 -10.45
CA LEU A 207 -11.69 -7.60 -11.36
C LEU A 207 -12.15 -8.44 -12.55
N HIS A 208 -11.31 -9.31 -13.10
CA HIS A 208 -11.75 -10.20 -14.17
C HIS A 208 -12.91 -11.11 -13.75
N ALA A 209 -12.83 -11.67 -12.55
CA ALA A 209 -13.80 -12.63 -12.05
C ALA A 209 -15.12 -11.98 -11.62
N TRP A 210 -15.08 -10.78 -11.04
CA TRP A 210 -16.22 -10.20 -10.30
C TRP A 210 -16.70 -8.84 -10.83
N CYS A 211 -16.13 -8.32 -11.92
CA CYS A 211 -16.48 -6.99 -12.42
C CYS A 211 -17.93 -6.89 -12.89
N GLY A 212 -18.48 -7.96 -13.47
CA GLY A 212 -19.88 -7.98 -13.90
C GLY A 212 -20.83 -7.77 -12.72
N GLU A 213 -20.58 -8.48 -11.63
CA GLU A 213 -21.33 -8.42 -10.38
C GLU A 213 -21.10 -7.10 -9.64
N LEU A 214 -19.86 -6.61 -9.57
CA LEU A 214 -19.53 -5.31 -9.00
C LEU A 214 -20.23 -4.17 -9.75
N HIS A 215 -20.21 -4.19 -11.08
CA HIS A 215 -20.84 -3.14 -11.89
C HIS A 215 -22.37 -3.26 -11.90
N ALA A 216 -22.92 -4.47 -11.94
CA ALA A 216 -24.36 -4.68 -11.82
C ALA A 216 -24.92 -4.11 -10.50
N TYR A 217 -24.15 -4.22 -9.41
CA TYR A 217 -24.56 -3.70 -8.10
C TYR A 217 -24.31 -2.20 -7.93
N PHE A 218 -23.11 -1.72 -8.22
CA PHE A 218 -22.74 -0.31 -7.99
C PHE A 218 -23.07 0.62 -9.16
N GLY A 219 -23.45 0.07 -10.32
CA GLY A 219 -23.59 0.84 -11.56
C GLY A 219 -22.33 1.65 -11.87
N HIS A 220 -22.51 2.90 -12.27
CA HIS A 220 -21.40 3.81 -12.54
C HIS A 220 -20.55 4.16 -11.30
N TRP A 221 -21.04 3.93 -10.08
CA TRP A 221 -20.20 4.09 -8.88
C TRP A 221 -19.10 3.04 -8.78
N GLY A 222 -19.21 1.92 -9.51
CA GLY A 222 -18.13 0.95 -9.66
C GLY A 222 -16.86 1.54 -10.25
N TYR A 223 -16.94 2.66 -10.98
CA TYR A 223 -15.77 3.39 -11.47
C TYR A 223 -14.89 3.95 -10.38
N LEU A 224 -15.45 4.28 -9.23
CA LEU A 224 -14.65 4.75 -8.10
C LEU A 224 -13.80 3.60 -7.53
N ALA A 225 -14.34 2.39 -7.42
CA ALA A 225 -13.57 1.22 -7.01
C ALA A 225 -12.46 0.89 -8.02
N LEU A 226 -12.73 1.06 -9.33
CA LEU A 226 -11.71 0.89 -10.36
C LEU A 226 -10.64 2.00 -10.34
N ALA A 227 -11.03 3.26 -10.19
CA ALA A 227 -10.11 4.38 -10.03
C ALA A 227 -9.24 4.19 -8.77
N TRP A 228 -9.85 3.66 -7.71
CA TRP A 228 -9.18 3.32 -6.47
C TRP A 228 -8.09 2.26 -6.68
N VAL A 229 -8.42 1.17 -7.37
CA VAL A 229 -7.45 0.14 -7.79
C VAL A 229 -6.28 0.75 -8.54
N VAL A 230 -6.57 1.67 -9.46
CA VAL A 230 -5.53 2.31 -10.29
C VAL A 230 -4.58 3.13 -9.44
N VAL A 231 -5.10 3.90 -8.48
CA VAL A 231 -4.29 4.70 -7.56
C VAL A 231 -3.43 3.80 -6.68
N GLU A 232 -4.01 2.76 -6.06
CA GLU A 232 -3.30 1.90 -5.12
C GLU A 232 -2.20 1.07 -5.79
N CYS A 233 -2.52 0.39 -6.89
CA CYS A 233 -1.52 -0.34 -7.66
C CYS A 233 -0.46 0.62 -8.22
N GLY A 234 -0.86 1.78 -8.75
CA GLY A 234 0.05 2.81 -9.26
C GLY A 234 1.04 3.31 -8.20
N MET A 235 0.57 3.53 -6.97
CA MET A 235 1.41 3.93 -5.85
C MET A 235 2.40 2.83 -5.47
N GLN A 236 1.98 1.56 -5.40
CA GLN A 236 2.86 0.43 -5.11
C GLN A 236 3.99 0.31 -6.16
N TRP A 237 3.66 0.42 -7.44
CA TRP A 237 4.66 0.44 -8.51
C TRP A 237 5.60 1.64 -8.40
N ARG A 238 5.08 2.84 -8.09
CA ARG A 238 5.88 4.05 -7.90
C ARG A 238 6.91 3.87 -6.77
N TRP A 239 6.50 3.29 -5.64
CA TRP A 239 7.40 2.98 -4.53
C TRP A 239 8.46 1.95 -4.92
N LEU A 240 8.06 0.88 -5.62
CA LEU A 240 8.99 -0.13 -6.09
C LEU A 240 10.07 0.49 -7.01
N TYR A 241 9.68 1.33 -7.97
CA TYR A 241 10.63 2.05 -8.82
C TYR A 241 11.57 2.97 -8.02
N TRP A 242 11.04 3.64 -6.99
CA TRP A 242 11.84 4.49 -6.13
C TRP A 242 12.91 3.70 -5.39
N PHE A 243 12.55 2.57 -4.77
CA PHE A 243 13.51 1.70 -4.09
C PHE A 243 14.54 1.06 -5.02
N TYR A 244 14.19 0.86 -6.29
CA TYR A 244 15.17 0.41 -7.27
C TYR A 244 16.22 1.45 -7.61
N LYS A 245 15.80 2.70 -7.87
CA LYS A 245 16.76 3.80 -8.02
C LYS A 245 17.61 3.96 -6.77
N PHE A 246 16.99 3.72 -5.62
CA PHE A 246 17.65 3.78 -4.34
C PHE A 246 18.73 2.70 -4.19
N GLU A 247 18.46 1.45 -4.59
CA GLU A 247 19.43 0.35 -4.63
C GLU A 247 20.61 0.67 -5.56
N GLU A 248 20.34 1.16 -6.77
CA GLU A 248 21.39 1.54 -7.71
C GLU A 248 22.31 2.64 -7.15
N TRP A 249 21.73 3.64 -6.49
CA TRP A 249 22.48 4.66 -5.79
C TRP A 249 23.26 4.07 -4.61
N TYR A 250 22.65 3.19 -3.83
CA TYR A 250 23.26 2.55 -2.67
C TYR A 250 24.48 1.71 -3.07
N ARG A 251 24.38 0.92 -4.15
CA ARG A 251 25.49 0.17 -4.73
C ARG A 251 26.60 1.11 -5.22
N GLY A 252 26.26 2.16 -5.97
CA GLY A 252 27.24 3.12 -6.47
C GLY A 252 27.91 3.97 -5.38
N GLY A 253 27.23 4.18 -4.25
CA GLY A 253 27.79 4.86 -3.07
C GLY A 253 28.79 3.98 -2.33
N ILE A 254 28.49 2.68 -2.18
CA ILE A 254 29.41 1.70 -1.58
C ILE A 254 30.67 1.50 -2.42
N GLU A 255 30.56 1.46 -3.75
CA GLU A 255 31.71 1.32 -4.64
C GLU A 255 32.72 2.48 -4.49
N LYS A 256 32.21 3.68 -4.19
CA LYS A 256 32.97 4.93 -4.05
C LYS A 256 33.47 5.19 -2.64
N ASP A 257 32.97 4.47 -1.64
CA ASP A 257 33.37 4.64 -0.24
C ASP A 257 34.75 4.00 -0.02
N THR A 258 35.77 4.84 0.24
CA THR A 258 37.16 4.42 0.44
C THR A 258 37.39 3.80 1.81
N ASP A 259 36.45 3.95 2.75
CA ASP A 259 36.57 3.47 4.12
C ASP A 259 36.09 2.01 4.29
N ILE A 260 35.63 1.38 3.20
CA ILE A 260 35.17 -0.01 3.21
C ILE A 260 36.34 -0.96 2.96
N SER A 261 36.55 -1.92 3.87
CA SER A 261 37.62 -2.91 3.76
C SER A 261 37.52 -3.75 2.47
N PRO A 262 38.65 -4.26 1.93
CA PRO A 262 38.65 -5.12 0.74
C PRO A 262 37.75 -6.36 0.88
N GLU A 263 37.68 -6.95 2.07
CA GLU A 263 36.86 -8.13 2.37
C GLU A 263 35.37 -7.80 2.31
N ALA A 264 34.96 -6.67 2.90
CA ALA A 264 33.59 -6.20 2.84
C ALA A 264 33.19 -5.87 1.39
N ARG A 265 34.10 -5.29 0.61
CA ARG A 265 33.90 -5.03 -0.83
C ARG A 265 33.72 -6.33 -1.61
N ALA A 266 34.56 -7.34 -1.38
CA ALA A 266 34.44 -8.65 -2.01
C ALA A 266 33.11 -9.36 -1.65
N HIS A 267 32.67 -9.24 -0.39
CA HIS A 267 31.38 -9.77 0.04
C HIS A 267 30.21 -9.08 -0.66
N ILE A 268 30.22 -7.76 -0.76
CA ILE A 268 29.20 -6.97 -1.48
C ILE A 268 29.15 -7.36 -2.94
N THR A 269 30.31 -7.49 -3.61
CA THR A 269 30.39 -7.94 -5.00
C THR A 269 29.80 -9.34 -5.16
N ARG A 270 30.04 -10.25 -4.20
CA ARG A 270 29.44 -11.60 -4.21
C ARG A 270 27.92 -11.56 -4.04
N ILE A 271 27.40 -10.73 -3.12
CA ILE A 271 25.95 -10.52 -2.96
C ILE A 271 25.36 -9.97 -4.26
N ALA A 272 25.99 -8.95 -4.85
CA ALA A 272 25.54 -8.34 -6.10
C ALA A 272 25.54 -9.35 -7.26
N ALA A 273 26.55 -10.20 -7.35
CA ALA A 273 26.63 -11.27 -8.34
C ALA A 273 25.56 -12.36 -8.12
N GLY A 274 25.26 -12.70 -6.86
CA GLY A 274 24.22 -13.67 -6.49
C GLY A 274 22.79 -13.11 -6.57
N ALA A 275 22.62 -11.79 -6.63
CA ALA A 275 21.33 -11.14 -6.74
C ALA A 275 20.83 -11.14 -8.19
N TRP A 276 20.61 -12.33 -8.74
CA TRP A 276 20.19 -12.61 -10.11
C TRP A 276 18.89 -11.90 -10.54
N TRP A 277 18.07 -11.48 -9.57
CA TRP A 277 16.85 -10.70 -9.77
C TRP A 277 17.12 -9.19 -9.92
N MET A 278 18.39 -8.75 -9.83
CA MET A 278 18.86 -7.36 -9.99
C MET A 278 19.25 -6.76 -11.36
N PRO A 279 19.22 -7.46 -12.49
CA PRO A 279 19.62 -6.88 -13.77
C PRO A 279 18.68 -5.78 -14.31
N ARG A 280 19.23 -4.88 -15.14
CA ARG A 280 18.48 -3.77 -15.78
C ARG A 280 17.28 -4.21 -16.62
N TRP A 281 17.29 -5.43 -17.18
CA TRP A 281 16.16 -5.95 -17.97
C TRP A 281 14.88 -6.09 -17.13
N ARG A 282 14.98 -6.19 -15.80
CA ARG A 282 13.81 -6.20 -14.92
C ARG A 282 13.03 -4.89 -14.95
N PHE A 283 13.67 -3.75 -15.22
CA PHE A 283 12.95 -2.50 -15.40
C PHE A 283 12.08 -2.55 -16.66
N ALA A 284 12.55 -3.22 -17.71
CA ALA A 284 11.72 -3.51 -18.87
C ALA A 284 10.58 -4.47 -18.50
N ALA A 285 10.87 -5.56 -17.77
CA ALA A 285 9.82 -6.48 -17.31
C ALA A 285 8.76 -5.79 -16.43
N ILE A 286 9.17 -4.93 -15.49
CA ILE A 286 8.28 -4.15 -14.63
C ILE A 286 7.48 -3.16 -15.48
N LYS A 287 8.13 -2.43 -16.41
CA LYS A 287 7.41 -1.54 -17.33
C LYS A 287 6.38 -2.32 -18.16
N THR A 288 6.74 -3.49 -18.64
CA THR A 288 5.82 -4.38 -19.36
C THR A 288 4.68 -4.83 -18.46
N LEU A 289 4.93 -5.22 -17.21
CA LEU A 289 3.88 -5.59 -16.25
C LEU A 289 2.93 -4.42 -15.99
N VAL A 290 3.46 -3.20 -15.82
CA VAL A 290 2.66 -1.98 -15.67
C VAL A 290 1.84 -1.73 -16.93
N VAL A 291 2.42 -1.83 -18.13
CA VAL A 291 1.71 -1.64 -19.41
C VAL A 291 0.63 -2.69 -19.60
N VAL A 292 0.92 -3.97 -19.34
CA VAL A 292 -0.05 -5.07 -19.42
C VAL A 292 -1.19 -4.86 -18.44
N TRP A 293 -0.89 -4.42 -17.22
CA TRP A 293 -1.90 -4.08 -16.22
C TRP A 293 -2.76 -2.89 -16.66
N VAL A 294 -2.16 -1.78 -17.13
CA VAL A 294 -2.92 -0.63 -17.65
C VAL A 294 -3.79 -1.04 -18.83
N ALA A 295 -3.25 -1.83 -19.76
CA ALA A 295 -4.01 -2.33 -20.92
C ALA A 295 -5.16 -3.24 -20.49
N THR A 296 -4.96 -4.05 -19.46
CA THR A 296 -5.98 -4.90 -18.86
C THR A 296 -7.10 -4.04 -18.26
N VAL A 297 -6.77 -3.04 -17.43
CA VAL A 297 -7.74 -2.07 -16.89
C VAL A 297 -8.47 -1.31 -18.01
N ALA A 298 -7.77 -0.84 -19.03
CA ALA A 298 -8.37 -0.11 -20.15
C ALA A 298 -9.31 -1.00 -20.99
N LEU A 299 -8.92 -2.25 -21.25
CA LEU A 299 -9.78 -3.24 -21.91
C LEU A 299 -11.02 -3.54 -21.07
N PHE A 300 -10.88 -3.57 -19.73
CA PHE A 300 -12.01 -3.72 -18.82
C PHE A 300 -12.98 -2.54 -18.90
N VAL A 301 -12.48 -1.29 -18.84
CA VAL A 301 -13.31 -0.08 -19.02
C VAL A 301 -14.02 -0.09 -20.37
N TRP A 302 -13.34 -0.55 -21.43
CA TRP A 302 -13.91 -0.67 -22.76
C TRP A 302 -15.03 -1.72 -22.83
N ARG A 303 -14.84 -2.89 -22.21
CA ARG A 303 -15.83 -4.00 -22.20
C ARG A 303 -17.13 -3.63 -21.48
N LEU A 304 -17.07 -2.77 -20.47
CA LEU A 304 -18.27 -2.26 -19.79
C LEU A 304 -19.14 -1.35 -20.67
N GLY A 305 -18.71 -1.02 -21.91
CA GLY A 305 -19.52 -0.28 -22.89
C GLY A 305 -19.62 1.23 -22.63
N ASP A 306 -19.15 1.71 -21.47
CA ASP A 306 -19.36 3.08 -21.02
C ASP A 306 -18.47 4.12 -21.72
N VAL A 307 -17.37 3.73 -22.38
CA VAL A 307 -16.63 4.66 -23.27
C VAL A 307 -17.50 5.11 -24.45
N LYS A 308 -18.37 4.23 -24.95
CA LYS A 308 -19.34 4.57 -26.01
C LYS A 308 -20.48 5.45 -25.45
N VAL A 309 -20.87 5.26 -24.20
CA VAL A 309 -21.91 6.07 -23.53
C VAL A 309 -21.40 7.46 -23.17
N LEU A 310 -20.19 7.58 -22.60
CA LEU A 310 -19.51 8.84 -22.31
C LEU A 310 -19.18 9.59 -23.60
N GLY A 311 -18.72 8.90 -24.64
CA GLY A 311 -18.53 9.50 -25.97
C GLY A 311 -19.83 10.06 -26.56
N ARG A 312 -20.95 9.33 -26.44
CA ARG A 312 -22.27 9.82 -26.85
C ARG A 312 -22.75 11.02 -26.02
N LYS A 313 -22.57 10.98 -24.69
CA LYS A 313 -22.94 12.10 -23.81
C LYS A 313 -22.10 13.35 -24.06
N ALA A 314 -20.79 13.20 -24.26
CA ALA A 314 -19.91 14.32 -24.61
C ALA A 314 -20.25 14.89 -25.99
N ALA A 315 -20.58 14.04 -26.97
CA ALA A 315 -21.06 14.49 -28.27
C ALA A 315 -22.41 15.23 -28.18
N LEU A 316 -23.35 14.72 -27.38
CA LEU A 316 -24.65 15.38 -27.14
C LEU A 316 -24.48 16.75 -26.44
N MET A 317 -23.61 16.85 -25.43
CA MET A 317 -23.31 18.12 -24.77
C MET A 317 -22.57 19.11 -25.68
N ALA A 318 -21.77 18.63 -26.62
CA ALA A 318 -21.12 19.47 -27.63
C ALA A 318 -22.13 20.00 -28.66
N VAL A 319 -23.13 19.20 -29.02
CA VAL A 319 -24.25 19.61 -29.89
C VAL A 319 -25.14 20.62 -29.18
N GLU A 320 -25.52 20.40 -27.91
CA GLU A 320 -26.30 21.37 -27.13
C GLU A 320 -25.57 22.72 -27.00
N ARG A 321 -24.25 22.75 -26.84
CA ARG A 321 -23.50 24.02 -26.79
C ARG A 321 -23.46 24.80 -28.11
N LEU A 322 -23.61 24.11 -29.24
CA LEU A 322 -23.65 24.74 -30.57
C LEU A 322 -25.04 25.28 -30.91
N GLU A 323 -26.09 24.92 -30.17
CA GLU A 323 -27.46 25.45 -30.33
C GLU A 323 -27.73 26.70 -29.47
N PHE A 324 -26.79 27.08 -28.59
CA PHE A 324 -26.88 28.25 -27.71
C PHE A 324 -25.83 29.36 -28.01
N GLU A 325 -25.08 29.23 -29.11
CA GLU A 325 -24.26 30.30 -29.72
C GLU A 325 -24.91 30.77 -31.03
#